data_AF-A0AAV0WIP2-F1
#
_entry.id   AF-A0AAV0WIP2-F1
#
_cell.length_a   1.000
_cell.length_b   1.000
_cell.length_c   1.000
_cell.angle_alpha   90.00
_cell.angle_beta   90.00
_cell.angle_gamma   90.00
#
_symmetry.space_group_name_H-M   'P 1'
#
loop_
_entity.id
_entity.type
_entity.pdbx_description
1 polymer ?
#
loop_
_entity_poly.entity_id
_entity_poly.type
_entity_poly.pdbx_seq_one_letter_code
_entity_poly.pdbx_strand_id
1 'polypeptide(L)'
;MPHSDKVNMLFIYWECQKNASLEAQTYAQRYPDREHPVHSFFYNLERNLKTYGSFSKRVNNLQQRRGHALGEEVVVNLLAYVRANRRSSTRHVGRELGISHTTVCKILKKYKMHPYRPDLVQHLRQGDAPRRLAFVEWLMTSLDENPLILNSILWTDESKFTNNCVINK
;
A
#
# COMPACT_ATOMS: atom_id res chain seq x y z
N MET A 1 18.98 -22.85 7.58
CA MET A 1 19.17 -23.81 8.70
C MET A 1 17.89 -24.17 9.52
N PRO A 2 17.40 -25.42 9.42
CA PRO A 2 16.30 -26.03 10.20
C PRO A 2 16.50 -26.07 11.73
N HIS A 3 15.42 -26.24 12.51
CA HIS A 3 15.49 -26.39 13.97
C HIS A 3 16.13 -27.70 14.43
N SER A 4 15.91 -28.81 13.71
CA SER A 4 16.55 -30.10 13.97
C SER A 4 18.07 -30.01 13.94
N ASP A 5 18.61 -29.28 12.96
CA ASP A 5 20.05 -29.14 12.81
C ASP A 5 20.65 -28.30 13.95
N LYS A 6 19.91 -27.30 14.47
CA LYS A 6 20.32 -26.48 15.61
C LYS A 6 20.36 -27.29 16.91
N VAL A 7 19.44 -28.24 17.06
CA VAL A 7 19.43 -29.17 18.20
C VAL A 7 20.64 -30.11 18.12
N ASN A 8 20.95 -30.66 16.94
CA ASN A 8 22.13 -31.52 16.76
C ASN A 8 23.44 -30.77 17.05
N MET A 9 23.54 -29.51 16.63
CA MET A 9 24.66 -28.64 17.00
C MET A 9 24.77 -28.51 18.53
N LEU A 10 23.66 -28.21 19.21
CA LEU A 10 23.63 -28.08 20.66
C LEU A 10 24.12 -29.36 21.37
N PHE A 11 23.74 -30.55 20.89
CA PHE A 11 24.25 -31.80 21.45
C PHE A 11 25.76 -31.95 21.28
N ILE A 12 26.29 -31.66 20.10
CA ILE A 12 27.73 -31.74 19.83
C ILE A 12 28.49 -30.69 20.65
N TYR A 13 27.93 -29.49 20.84
CA TYR A 13 28.53 -28.47 21.70
C TYR A 13 28.74 -28.97 23.14
N TRP A 14 27.77 -29.72 23.67
CA TRP A 14 27.87 -30.32 25.00
C TRP A 14 28.87 -31.48 25.04
N GLU A 15 28.90 -32.34 24.02
CA GLU A 15 29.90 -33.41 23.90
C GLU A 15 31.32 -32.84 23.86
N CYS A 16 31.52 -31.73 23.14
CA CYS A 16 32.79 -31.01 23.04
C CYS A 16 33.11 -30.16 24.28
N GLN A 17 32.42 -30.38 25.40
CA GLN A 17 32.60 -29.64 26.66
C GLN A 17 32.55 -28.11 26.48
N LYS A 18 31.65 -27.64 25.61
CA LYS A 18 31.43 -26.23 25.26
C LYS A 18 32.59 -25.56 24.53
N ASN A 19 33.44 -26.34 23.86
CA ASN A 19 34.45 -25.82 22.94
C ASN A 19 33.86 -25.66 21.53
N ALA A 20 33.54 -24.43 21.15
CA ALA A 20 32.89 -24.11 19.87
C ALA A 20 33.78 -24.40 18.64
N SER A 21 35.10 -24.35 18.78
CA SER A 21 36.03 -24.67 17.69
C SER A 21 36.08 -26.18 17.43
N LEU A 22 36.13 -26.97 18.51
CA LEU A 22 36.08 -28.43 18.43
C LEU A 22 34.71 -28.88 17.90
N GLU A 23 33.63 -28.29 18.40
CA GLU A 23 32.27 -28.53 17.92
C GLU A 23 32.13 -28.29 16.42
N ALA A 24 32.64 -27.17 15.90
CA ALA A 24 32.56 -26.85 14.47
C ALA A 24 33.19 -27.95 13.62
N GLN A 25 34.35 -28.47 14.04
CA GLN A 25 35.05 -29.57 13.37
C GLN A 25 34.26 -30.87 13.47
N THR A 26 33.79 -31.24 14.67
CA THR A 26 33.02 -32.46 14.91
C THR A 26 31.68 -32.44 14.16
N TYR A 27 31.02 -31.28 14.08
CA TYR A 27 29.78 -31.08 13.33
C TYR A 27 30.01 -31.26 11.82
N ALA A 28 31.08 -30.67 11.29
CA ALA A 28 31.45 -30.82 9.88
C ALA A 28 31.80 -32.28 9.53
N GLN A 29 32.46 -33.01 10.42
CA GLN A 29 32.77 -34.42 10.23
C GLN A 29 31.52 -35.32 10.26
N ARG A 30 30.58 -35.07 11.19
CA ARG A 30 29.35 -35.89 11.30
C ARG A 30 28.31 -35.56 10.24
N TYR A 31 28.27 -34.31 9.77
CA TYR A 31 27.28 -33.84 8.81
C TYR A 31 27.96 -33.08 7.66
N PRO A 32 28.66 -33.79 6.76
CA PRO A 32 29.39 -33.17 5.66
C PRO A 32 28.47 -32.46 4.65
N ASP A 33 27.23 -32.95 4.46
CA ASP A 33 26.29 -32.41 3.47
C ASP A 33 25.45 -31.22 3.97
N ARG A 34 25.67 -30.74 5.20
CA ARG A 34 24.87 -29.66 5.81
C ARG A 34 25.60 -28.31 5.79
N GLU A 35 24.87 -27.23 6.06
CA GLU A 35 25.46 -25.90 6.27
C GLU A 35 26.34 -25.91 7.54
N HIS A 36 27.59 -25.47 7.42
CA HIS A 36 28.53 -25.32 8.54
C HIS A 36 28.67 -23.85 8.95
N PRO A 37 27.93 -23.40 9.98
CA PRO A 37 28.04 -22.03 10.46
C PRO A 37 29.37 -21.81 11.22
N VAL A 38 29.74 -20.53 11.36
CA VAL A 38 30.95 -20.12 12.09
C VAL A 38 30.80 -20.44 13.58
N HIS A 39 31.91 -20.75 14.26
CA HIS A 39 31.92 -21.20 15.67
C HIS A 39 31.10 -20.32 16.65
N SER A 40 31.02 -19.01 16.40
CA SER A 40 30.25 -18.06 17.21
C SER A 40 28.74 -18.32 17.17
N PHE A 41 28.24 -18.95 16.10
CA PHE A 41 26.84 -19.31 15.94
C PHE A 41 26.39 -20.31 17.02
N PHE A 42 27.23 -21.30 17.32
CA PHE A 42 26.88 -22.35 18.28
C PHE A 42 26.73 -21.82 19.71
N TYR A 43 27.69 -21.00 20.16
CA TYR A 43 27.59 -20.29 21.43
C TYR A 43 26.30 -19.44 21.52
N ASN A 44 25.95 -18.77 20.41
CA ASN A 44 24.74 -17.96 20.36
C ASN A 44 23.45 -18.80 20.44
N LEU A 45 23.43 -20.06 20.01
CA LEU A 45 22.26 -20.94 20.16
C LEU A 45 21.95 -21.20 21.63
N GLU A 46 22.94 -21.63 22.42
CA GLU A 46 22.77 -21.84 23.87
C GLU A 46 22.37 -20.52 24.56
N ARG A 47 23.06 -19.43 24.23
CA ARG A 47 22.78 -18.11 24.81
C ARG A 47 21.34 -17.65 24.50
N ASN A 48 20.89 -17.81 23.26
CA ASN A 48 19.55 -17.38 22.85
C ASN A 48 18.47 -18.23 23.53
N LEU A 49 18.68 -19.55 23.65
CA LEU A 49 17.75 -20.43 24.37
C LEU A 49 17.64 -20.03 25.85
N LYS A 50 18.77 -19.77 26.53
CA LYS A 50 18.77 -19.34 27.93
C LYS A 50 18.13 -17.96 28.13
N THR A 51 18.33 -17.05 27.19
CA THR A 51 17.89 -15.65 27.34
C THR A 51 16.45 -15.43 26.88
N TYR A 52 16.04 -16.04 25.77
CA TYR A 52 14.76 -15.76 25.09
C TYR A 52 13.83 -16.98 24.99
N GLY A 53 14.28 -18.17 25.41
CA GLY A 53 13.53 -19.41 25.22
C GLY A 53 13.39 -19.84 23.75
N SER A 54 14.19 -19.27 22.83
CA SER A 54 14.15 -19.59 21.41
C SER A 54 15.55 -19.50 20.78
N PHE A 55 15.81 -20.24 19.71
CA PHE A 55 17.11 -20.22 19.00
C PHE A 55 17.46 -18.87 18.37
N SER A 56 16.46 -18.02 18.15
CA SER A 56 16.63 -16.65 17.66
C SER A 56 16.37 -15.65 18.77
N LYS A 57 17.05 -14.51 18.72
CA LYS A 57 16.63 -13.34 19.49
C LYS A 57 15.18 -13.03 19.13
N ARG A 58 14.31 -12.86 20.12
CA ARG A 58 13.08 -12.11 19.91
C ARG A 58 13.51 -10.68 19.67
N VAL A 59 13.75 -10.34 18.40
CA VAL A 59 13.73 -8.94 18.02
C VAL A 59 12.31 -8.53 18.28
N ASN A 60 12.09 -7.90 19.44
CA ASN A 60 10.87 -7.16 19.70
C ASN A 60 10.84 -6.09 18.61
N ASN A 61 10.22 -6.43 17.48
CA ASN A 61 9.68 -5.49 16.51
C ASN A 61 8.53 -4.68 17.16
N LEU A 62 8.53 -4.52 18.48
CA LEU A 62 7.87 -3.49 19.29
C LEU A 62 8.67 -2.17 19.30
N GLN A 63 9.86 -2.13 18.66
CA GLN A 63 10.17 -0.97 17.82
C GLN A 63 9.27 -0.93 16.57
N GLN A 64 8.04 -1.47 16.65
CA GLN A 64 6.88 -0.98 15.95
C GLN A 64 6.96 0.52 16.11
N ARG A 65 7.43 1.14 15.03
CA ARG A 65 7.20 2.52 14.63
C ARG A 65 6.74 3.33 15.83
N ARG A 66 7.64 4.12 16.43
CA ARG A 66 7.24 5.42 16.95
C ARG A 66 6.65 6.21 15.76
N GLY A 67 5.51 5.75 15.22
CA GLY A 67 4.57 6.62 14.57
C GLY A 67 4.27 7.55 15.71
N HIS A 68 4.83 8.75 15.62
CA HIS A 68 4.37 9.90 16.38
C HIS A 68 2.88 9.67 16.61
N ALA A 69 2.46 9.62 17.87
CA ALA A 69 1.09 9.94 18.19
C ALA A 69 0.92 11.38 17.72
N LEU A 70 0.67 11.55 16.43
CA LEU A 70 0.24 12.80 15.84
C LEU A 70 -1.06 13.08 16.59
N GLY A 71 -1.14 14.24 17.23
CA GLY A 71 -2.33 14.61 17.98
C GLY A 71 -3.56 14.33 17.12
N GLU A 72 -4.58 13.70 17.69
CA GLU A 72 -5.80 13.33 16.97
C GLU A 72 -6.39 14.54 16.24
N GLU A 73 -6.26 15.72 16.85
CA GLU A 73 -6.59 17.02 16.28
C GLU A 73 -5.90 17.30 14.93
N VAL A 74 -4.60 17.00 14.80
CA VAL A 74 -3.84 17.18 13.56
C VAL A 74 -4.41 16.31 12.43
N VAL A 75 -4.80 15.08 12.78
CA VAL A 75 -5.40 14.14 11.84
C VAL A 75 -6.79 14.63 11.41
N VAL A 76 -7.62 15.06 12.37
CA VAL A 76 -8.96 15.58 12.10
C VAL A 76 -8.89 16.83 11.21
N ASN A 77 -8.02 17.78 11.53
CA ASN A 77 -7.83 19.02 10.77
C ASN A 77 -7.37 18.72 9.33
N LEU A 78 -6.46 17.77 9.15
CA LEU A 78 -6.01 17.34 7.82
C LEU A 78 -7.15 16.73 7.00
N LEU A 79 -7.93 15.81 7.60
CA LEU A 79 -9.04 15.16 6.91
C LEU A 79 -10.16 16.15 6.56
N ALA A 80 -10.44 17.11 7.44
CA ALA A 80 -11.40 18.18 7.18
C ALA A 80 -10.92 19.08 6.03
N TYR A 81 -9.65 19.50 6.05
CA TYR A 81 -9.06 20.33 5.01
C TYR A 81 -9.12 19.66 3.63
N VAL A 82 -8.75 18.39 3.54
CA VAL A 82 -8.74 17.65 2.26
C VAL A 82 -10.16 17.41 1.74
N ARG A 83 -11.15 17.25 2.62
CA ARG A 83 -12.56 17.14 2.22
C ARG A 83 -13.10 18.46 1.65
N ALA A 84 -12.74 19.59 2.26
CA ALA A 84 -13.09 20.92 1.76
C ALA A 84 -12.37 21.23 0.44
N ASN A 85 -11.10 20.81 0.31
CA ASN A 85 -10.22 21.14 -0.81
C ASN A 85 -9.73 19.89 -1.56
N ARG A 86 -10.64 19.19 -2.27
CA ARG A 86 -10.34 17.90 -2.91
C ARG A 86 -9.24 17.93 -3.97
N ARG A 87 -8.92 19.11 -4.52
CA ARG A 87 -7.90 19.30 -5.58
C ARG A 87 -6.53 19.71 -5.04
N SER A 88 -6.41 19.94 -3.74
CA SER A 88 -5.14 20.38 -3.15
C SER A 88 -4.08 19.27 -3.20
N SER A 89 -2.84 19.66 -3.51
CA SER A 89 -1.71 18.73 -3.45
C SER A 89 -1.34 18.44 -1.99
N THR A 90 -0.82 17.24 -1.73
CA THR A 90 -0.33 16.84 -0.40
C THR A 90 0.75 17.77 0.14
N ARG A 91 1.57 18.37 -0.74
CA ARG A 91 2.59 19.35 -0.38
C ARG A 91 1.97 20.66 0.08
N HIS A 92 0.95 21.14 -0.63
CA HIS A 92 0.23 22.34 -0.25
C HIS A 92 -0.48 22.15 1.10
N VAL A 93 -1.21 21.04 1.28
CA VAL A 93 -1.85 20.68 2.56
C VAL A 93 -0.85 20.68 3.73
N GLY A 94 0.33 20.11 3.52
CA GLY A 94 1.38 20.11 4.54
C GLY A 94 1.86 21.51 4.92
N ARG A 95 1.99 22.40 3.92
CA ARG A 95 2.40 23.79 4.14
C ARG A 95 1.35 24.60 4.90
N GLU A 96 0.07 24.42 4.57
CA GLU A 96 -1.05 25.10 5.24
C GLU A 96 -1.25 24.65 6.68
N LEU A 97 -1.03 23.36 6.97
CA LEU A 97 -1.24 22.80 8.31
C LEU A 97 0.04 22.75 9.16
N GLY A 98 1.19 23.19 8.64
CA GLY A 98 2.48 23.08 9.34
C GLY A 98 2.97 21.64 9.51
N ILE A 99 2.53 20.71 8.67
CA ILE A 99 2.82 19.28 8.75
C ILE A 99 3.77 18.88 7.61
N SER A 100 4.71 17.98 7.88
CA SER A 100 5.56 17.45 6.80
C SER A 100 4.73 16.74 5.71
N HIS A 101 5.12 16.91 4.45
CA HIS A 101 4.50 16.23 3.30
C HIS A 101 4.45 14.70 3.48
N THR A 102 5.47 14.09 4.08
CA THR A 102 5.53 12.64 4.31
C THR A 102 4.49 12.20 5.35
N THR A 103 4.26 13.00 6.40
CA THR A 103 3.20 12.78 7.38
C THR A 103 1.82 12.89 6.75
N VAL A 104 1.57 13.90 5.91
CA VAL A 104 0.31 14.03 5.15
C VAL A 104 0.03 12.77 4.34
N CYS A 105 1.01 12.30 3.55
CA CYS A 105 0.89 11.08 2.76
C CYS A 105 0.62 9.83 3.62
N LYS A 106 1.26 9.71 4.79
CA LYS A 106 1.02 8.60 5.72
C LYS A 106 -0.41 8.61 6.27
N ILE A 107 -0.91 9.78 6.67
CA ILE A 107 -2.28 9.94 7.18
C ILE A 107 -3.29 9.58 6.08
N LEU A 108 -3.16 10.16 4.88
CA LEU A 108 -4.09 9.87 3.79
C LEU A 108 -4.13 8.38 3.42
N LYS A 109 -2.97 7.71 3.39
CA LYS A 109 -2.89 6.26 3.19
C LYS A 109 -3.56 5.48 4.32
N LYS A 110 -3.34 5.86 5.58
CA LYS A 110 -3.98 5.22 6.75
C LYS A 110 -5.50 5.28 6.69
N TYR A 111 -6.06 6.40 6.19
CA TYR A 111 -7.50 6.61 6.06
C TYR A 111 -8.06 6.24 4.68
N LYS A 112 -7.30 5.52 3.84
CA LYS A 112 -7.72 5.04 2.52
C LYS A 112 -8.23 6.16 1.58
N MET A 113 -7.64 7.36 1.70
CA MET A 113 -7.92 8.45 0.77
C MET A 113 -7.04 8.30 -0.47
N HIS A 114 -7.69 8.30 -1.63
CA HIS A 114 -7.05 8.17 -2.93
C HIS A 114 -7.15 9.49 -3.71
N PRO A 115 -6.10 9.87 -4.46
CA PRO A 115 -6.19 10.98 -5.40
C PRO A 115 -7.31 10.71 -6.40
N TYR A 116 -8.19 11.69 -6.59
CA TYR A 116 -9.19 11.65 -7.64
C TYR A 116 -8.57 12.18 -8.94
N ARG A 117 -8.68 11.41 -10.02
CA ARG A 117 -8.34 11.86 -11.37
C ARG A 117 -9.62 12.40 -12.01
N PRO A 118 -9.73 13.72 -12.26
CA PRO A 118 -10.89 14.24 -12.96
C PRO A 118 -10.90 13.75 -14.40
N ASP A 119 -12.09 13.33 -14.86
CA ASP A 119 -12.32 13.04 -16.26
C ASP A 119 -12.45 14.37 -17.03
N LEU A 120 -11.84 14.41 -18.21
CA LEU A 120 -12.00 15.52 -19.12
C LEU A 120 -13.35 15.38 -19.78
N VAL A 121 -14.32 16.15 -19.30
CA VAL A 121 -15.67 16.22 -19.89
C VAL A 121 -15.79 17.49 -20.73
N GLN A 122 -16.72 17.47 -21.70
CA GLN A 122 -17.04 18.64 -22.51
C GLN A 122 -17.39 19.84 -21.60
N HIS A 123 -16.85 21.00 -21.95
CA HIS A 123 -17.16 22.24 -21.26
C HIS A 123 -18.58 22.69 -21.62
N LEU A 124 -19.48 22.70 -20.64
CA LEU A 124 -20.83 23.23 -20.80
C LEU A 124 -20.81 24.76 -20.78
N ARG A 125 -21.39 25.38 -21.80
CA ARG A 125 -21.59 26.82 -21.88
C ARG A 125 -22.84 27.22 -21.09
N GLN A 126 -22.95 28.51 -20.82
CA GLN A 126 -24.14 29.07 -20.19
C GLN A 126 -25.38 28.79 -21.07
N GLY A 127 -26.42 28.22 -20.47
CA GLY A 127 -27.65 27.82 -21.18
C GLY A 127 -27.65 26.39 -21.71
N ASP A 128 -26.52 25.68 -21.75
CA ASP A 128 -26.50 24.27 -22.18
C ASP A 128 -27.22 23.37 -21.17
N ALA A 129 -27.04 23.61 -19.87
CA ALA A 129 -27.70 22.84 -18.82
C ALA A 129 -29.24 22.82 -18.95
N PRO A 130 -29.95 23.96 -19.05
CA PRO A 130 -31.41 23.95 -19.21
C PRO A 130 -31.84 23.35 -20.56
N ARG A 131 -31.10 23.55 -21.66
CA ARG A 131 -31.43 22.93 -22.95
C ARG A 131 -31.30 21.42 -22.92
N ARG A 132 -30.25 20.90 -22.27
CA ARG A 132 -30.05 19.46 -22.10
C ARG A 132 -31.15 18.84 -21.24
N LEU A 133 -31.55 19.51 -20.15
CA LEU A 133 -32.66 19.05 -19.32
C LEU A 133 -33.98 19.04 -20.08
N ALA A 134 -34.30 20.11 -20.81
CA ALA A 134 -35.51 20.18 -21.63
C ALA A 134 -35.56 19.09 -22.71
N PHE A 135 -34.42 18.79 -23.35
CA PHE A 135 -34.32 17.68 -24.30
C PHE A 135 -34.57 16.33 -23.64
N VAL A 136 -33.98 16.08 -22.46
CA VAL A 136 -34.19 14.84 -21.71
C VAL A 136 -35.66 14.71 -21.30
N GLU A 137 -36.26 15.77 -20.77
CA GLU A 137 -37.67 15.79 -20.39
C GLU A 137 -38.58 15.49 -21.59
N TRP A 138 -38.37 16.17 -22.72
CA TRP A 138 -39.08 15.89 -23.96
C TRP A 138 -38.93 14.43 -24.41
N LEU A 139 -37.71 13.88 -24.38
CA LEU A 139 -37.46 12.51 -24.82
C LEU A 139 -38.16 11.49 -23.91
N MET A 140 -38.19 11.73 -22.60
CA MET A 140 -38.88 10.89 -21.63
C MET A 140 -40.39 10.90 -21.85
N THR A 141 -41.02 12.07 -21.98
CA THR A 141 -42.46 12.17 -22.29
C THR A 141 -42.80 11.50 -23.63
N SER A 142 -41.96 11.70 -24.65
CA SER A 142 -42.18 11.11 -25.97
C SER A 142 -42.06 9.57 -25.95
N LEU A 143 -41.21 9.03 -25.07
CA LEU A 143 -41.08 7.58 -24.85
C LEU A 143 -42.31 6.99 -24.13
N ASP A 144 -42.89 7.73 -23.18
CA ASP A 144 -44.10 7.31 -22.48
C ASP A 144 -45.31 7.26 -23.42
N GLU A 145 -45.41 8.22 -24.35
CA GLU A 145 -46.47 8.25 -25.37
C GLU A 145 -46.28 7.19 -26.46
N ASN A 146 -45.04 6.98 -26.91
CA ASN A 146 -44.71 5.97 -27.91
C ASN A 146 -43.39 5.25 -27.57
N PRO A 147 -43.47 4.02 -27.03
CA PRO A 147 -42.28 3.23 -26.68
C PRO A 147 -41.35 2.92 -27.87
N LEU A 148 -41.82 3.05 -29.11
CA LEU A 148 -41.06 2.76 -30.32
C LEU A 148 -40.43 4.01 -30.97
N ILE A 149 -40.55 5.20 -30.37
CA ILE A 149 -40.07 6.46 -30.95
C ILE A 149 -38.57 6.45 -31.26
N LEU A 150 -37.76 5.71 -30.51
CA LEU A 150 -36.32 5.60 -30.80
C LEU A 150 -36.05 4.94 -32.15
N ASN A 151 -36.95 4.09 -32.64
CA ASN A 151 -36.82 3.43 -33.93
C ASN A 151 -37.10 4.37 -35.11
N SER A 152 -37.76 5.50 -34.89
CA SER A 152 -37.99 6.52 -35.92
C SER A 152 -36.92 7.62 -35.93
N ILE A 153 -35.94 7.57 -35.02
CA ILE A 153 -34.83 8.53 -34.97
C ILE A 153 -33.58 7.93 -35.60
N LEU A 154 -33.07 8.59 -36.64
CA LEU A 154 -31.75 8.29 -37.20
C LEU A 154 -30.69 9.20 -36.59
N TRP A 155 -29.78 8.64 -35.81
CA TRP A 155 -28.66 9.37 -35.21
C TRP A 155 -27.48 9.43 -36.17
N THR A 156 -26.94 10.63 -36.39
CA THR A 156 -25.74 10.85 -37.20
C THR A 156 -24.73 11.69 -36.41
N ASP A 157 -23.45 11.44 -36.63
CA ASP A 157 -22.35 12.24 -36.09
C ASP A 157 -21.19 12.27 -37.10
N GLU A 158 -20.41 13.35 -37.07
CA GLU A 158 -19.22 13.51 -37.89
C GLU A 158 -17.97 13.25 -37.03
N SER A 159 -17.19 12.23 -37.40
CA SER A 159 -15.92 11.94 -36.74
C SER A 159 -14.74 12.40 -37.59
N LYS A 160 -13.74 12.99 -36.93
CA LYS A 160 -12.48 13.41 -37.58
C LYS A 160 -11.40 12.36 -37.34
N PHE A 161 -10.91 11.76 -38.43
CA PHE A 161 -9.77 10.85 -38.39
C PHE A 161 -8.49 11.60 -38.76
N THR A 162 -7.46 11.48 -37.92
CA THR A 162 -6.13 12.07 -38.17
C THR A 162 -5.05 11.01 -38.06
N ASN A 163 -4.01 11.07 -38.91
CA ASN A 163 -2.92 10.08 -38.98
C ASN A 163 -2.10 9.90 -37.71
N ASN A 164 -2.26 10.75 -36.70
CA ASN A 164 -1.46 10.70 -35.45
C ASN A 164 -2.08 9.87 -34.32
N CYS A 165 -3.17 9.14 -34.57
CA CYS A 165 -3.90 8.28 -33.62
C CYS A 165 -4.22 8.91 -32.25
N VAL A 166 -5.52 8.97 -31.95
CA VAL A 166 -6.20 9.49 -30.74
C VAL A 166 -6.67 10.92 -30.89
N ILE A 167 -7.92 11.05 -31.35
CA ILE A 167 -8.80 12.15 -31.00
C ILE A 167 -10.06 11.52 -30.40
N ASN A 168 -10.51 12.11 -29.30
CA ASN A 168 -11.55 11.65 -28.36
C ASN A 168 -11.06 10.67 -27.28
N LYS A 169 -10.76 11.25 -26.12
CA LYS A 169 -11.07 10.63 -24.83
C LYS A 169 -12.32 11.29 -24.27
#